data_AF-C1N2Z5-F1
#
_entry.id   AF-C1N2Z5-F1
#
_cell.length_a   1.000
_cell.length_b   1.000
_cell.length_c   1.000
_cell.angle_alpha   90.00
_cell.angle_beta   90.00
_cell.angle_gamma   90.00
#
_symmetry.space_group_name_H-M   'P 1'
#
loop_
_entity.id
_entity.type
_entity.pdbx_description
1 polymer ?
#
loop_
_entity_poly.entity_id
_entity_poly.type
_entity_poly.pdbx_seq_one_letter_code
_entity_poly.pdbx_strand_id
1 'polypeptide(L)'
;MNKASSRSHCVFTLRVNSTRKLPDGSTMECAGKLHMVDLAGSECAKSAGGGELDPSRERERKNINQSLLTLGRVITLLKAGGKAKGERIPYRDSKLTRLLQESLGGRCKTCVIATVSPSIMSVDETLSTLQYAQAAVGI
;
A
#
# COMPACT_ATOMS: atom_id res chain seq x y z
N MET A 1 -16.51 -9.40 12.91
CA MET A 1 -16.35 -8.51 11.74
C MET A 1 -16.09 -9.36 10.49
N ASN A 2 -16.47 -8.84 9.32
CA ASN A 2 -16.73 -9.48 8.02
C ASN A 2 -16.02 -10.82 7.68
N LYS A 3 -16.80 -11.89 7.40
CA LYS A 3 -16.26 -13.19 6.90
C LYS A 3 -15.70 -13.10 5.47
N ALA A 4 -16.06 -12.05 4.71
CA ALA A 4 -15.64 -11.84 3.33
C ALA A 4 -14.41 -10.92 3.17
N SER A 5 -13.81 -10.44 4.28
CA SER A 5 -12.59 -9.62 4.20
C SER A 5 -11.40 -10.46 3.71
N SER A 6 -10.68 -9.96 2.71
CA SER A 6 -9.43 -10.56 2.22
C SER A 6 -8.37 -10.54 3.31
N ARG A 7 -7.68 -11.67 3.50
CA ARG A 7 -6.61 -11.84 4.52
C ARG A 7 -5.20 -11.85 3.92
N SER A 8 -5.06 -11.33 2.70
CA SER A 8 -3.79 -11.20 2.00
C SER A 8 -3.79 -9.93 1.17
N HIS A 9 -2.60 -9.45 0.83
CA HIS A 9 -2.43 -8.36 -0.13
C HIS A 9 -2.21 -8.98 -1.52
N CYS A 10 -2.81 -8.39 -2.55
CA CYS A 10 -2.59 -8.78 -3.94
C CYS A 10 -1.91 -7.63 -4.68
N VAL A 11 -0.85 -7.93 -5.43
CA VAL A 11 -0.18 -6.98 -6.32
C VAL A 11 -0.24 -7.54 -7.72
N PHE A 12 -1.14 -7.00 -8.54
CA PHE A 12 -1.21 -7.29 -9.95
C PHE A 12 -0.43 -6.22 -10.73
N THR A 13 0.47 -6.65 -11.63
CA THR A 13 1.29 -5.73 -12.41
C THR A 13 1.07 -5.95 -13.90
N LEU A 14 0.57 -4.93 -14.58
CA LEU A 14 0.50 -4.90 -16.04
C LEU A 14 1.74 -4.18 -16.58
N ARG A 15 2.42 -4.80 -17.54
CA ARG A 15 3.53 -4.19 -18.28
C ARG A 15 3.14 -4.10 -19.74
N VAL A 16 3.32 -2.92 -20.33
CA VAL A 16 3.01 -2.66 -21.73
C VAL A 16 4.27 -2.15 -22.39
N ASN A 17 4.80 -2.88 -23.36
CA ASN A 17 5.89 -2.43 -24.19
C ASN A 17 5.34 -2.12 -25.58
N SER A 18 5.66 -0.96 -26.13
CA SER A 18 5.21 -0.50 -27.44
C SER A 18 6.39 0.06 -28.21
N THR A 19 6.41 -0.24 -29.51
CA THR A 19 7.45 0.22 -30.42
C THR A 19 6.76 0.96 -31.56
N ARG A 20 7.15 2.22 -31.79
CA ARG A 20 6.57 3.09 -32.81
C ARG A 20 7.66 3.58 -33.74
N LYS A 21 7.47 3.39 -35.05
CA LYS A 21 8.31 4.05 -36.06
C LYS A 21 7.95 5.53 -36.16
N LEU A 22 8.96 6.39 -36.17
CA LEU A 22 8.83 7.83 -36.31
C LEU A 22 8.97 8.25 -37.79
N PRO A 23 8.49 9.46 -38.16
CA PRO A 23 8.54 9.94 -39.56
C PRO A 23 9.96 10.05 -40.15
N ASP A 24 10.98 10.18 -39.30
CA ASP A 24 12.40 10.26 -39.68
C ASP A 24 13.04 8.87 -39.90
N GLY A 25 12.26 7.79 -39.80
CA GLY A 25 12.73 6.41 -39.93
C GLY A 25 13.32 5.83 -38.64
N SER A 26 13.47 6.62 -37.57
CA SER A 26 13.89 6.13 -36.26
C SER A 26 12.76 5.36 -35.56
N THR A 27 13.09 4.62 -34.51
CA THR A 27 12.13 3.83 -33.74
C THR A 27 12.12 4.30 -32.30
N MET A 28 10.93 4.60 -31.79
CA MET A 28 10.69 4.95 -30.39
C MET A 28 10.14 3.74 -29.65
N GLU A 29 10.78 3.38 -28.53
CA GLU A 29 10.27 2.38 -27.61
C GLU A 29 9.64 3.06 -26.39
N CYS A 30 8.48 2.57 -25.97
CA CYS A 30 7.78 3.02 -24.78
C CYS A 30 7.45 1.81 -23.90
N ALA A 31 7.82 1.89 -22.63
CA ALA A 31 7.47 0.90 -21.63
C ALA A 31 6.61 1.55 -20.54
N GLY A 32 5.41 1.01 -20.33
CA GLY A 32 4.49 1.38 -19.27
C GLY A 32 4.38 0.27 -18.23
N LYS A 33 4.22 0.66 -16.96
CA LYS A 33 3.97 -0.26 -15.85
C LYS A 33 2.81 0.27 -15.01
N LEU A 34 1.79 -0.54 -14.81
CA LEU A 34 0.65 -0.25 -13.95
C LEU A 34 0.61 -1.29 -12.82
N HIS A 35 0.64 -0.80 -11.58
CA HIS A 35 0.42 -1.61 -10.39
C HIS A 35 -1.02 -1.44 -9.91
N MET A 36 -1.77 -2.54 -9.85
CA MET A 36 -3.07 -2.62 -9.20
C MET A 36 -2.88 -3.39 -7.90
N VAL A 37 -2.99 -2.67 -6.78
CA VAL A 37 -2.70 -3.21 -5.46
C VAL A 37 -3.99 -3.27 -4.67
N ASP A 38 -4.37 -4.48 -4.25
CA ASP A 38 -5.44 -4.71 -3.30
C ASP A 38 -4.82 -5.03 -1.93
N LEU A 39 -5.29 -4.31 -0.90
CA LEU A 39 -4.76 -4.43 0.45
C LEU A 39 -5.79 -5.12 1.34
N ALA A 40 -5.34 -6.11 2.11
CA ALA A 40 -6.13 -6.65 3.21
C ALA A 40 -6.55 -5.53 4.19
N GLY A 41 -7.64 -5.79 4.90
CA GLY A 41 -8.20 -4.85 5.86
C GLY A 41 -7.24 -4.54 7.01
N SER A 42 -7.34 -3.31 7.53
CA SER A 42 -6.51 -2.78 8.60
C SER A 42 -7.09 -3.00 10.00
N GLU A 43 -8.11 -3.85 10.13
CA GLU A 43 -8.90 -3.95 11.36
C GLU A 43 -8.10 -4.47 12.58
N CYS A 44 -8.38 -3.86 13.73
CA CYS A 44 -7.72 -4.22 14.98
C CYS A 44 -8.18 -5.55 15.61
N ALA A 45 -7.26 -6.18 16.37
CA ALA A 45 -7.49 -7.40 17.16
C ALA A 45 -8.76 -7.32 18.03
N LYS A 46 -8.96 -6.17 18.67
CA LYS A 46 -10.03 -5.89 19.63
C LYS A 46 -11.43 -5.92 19.01
N SER A 47 -11.55 -5.55 17.73
CA SER A 47 -12.82 -5.47 17.00
C SER A 47 -13.33 -6.83 16.50
N ALA A 48 -12.51 -7.88 16.57
CA ALA A 48 -12.80 -9.20 16.00
C ALA A 48 -13.54 -10.17 16.96
N GLY A 49 -13.75 -9.80 18.22
CA GLY A 49 -14.37 -10.68 19.23
C GLY A 49 -13.38 -11.72 19.75
N GLY A 50 -13.01 -11.60 21.03
CA GLY A 50 -12.03 -12.45 21.70
C GLY A 50 -12.55 -13.85 22.06
N GLY A 51 -12.79 -14.69 21.06
CA GLY A 51 -12.80 -16.15 21.25
C GLY A 51 -11.40 -16.71 20.99
N GLU A 52 -11.05 -17.86 21.58
CA GLU A 52 -9.75 -18.55 21.43
C GLU A 52 -9.24 -18.48 19.98
N LEU A 53 -8.28 -17.59 19.75
CA LEU A 53 -7.71 -17.37 18.44
C LEU A 53 -6.71 -18.50 18.20
N ASP A 54 -7.06 -19.39 17.29
CA ASP A 54 -6.12 -20.32 16.64
C ASP A 54 -4.78 -19.59 16.41
N PRO A 55 -3.66 -20.08 16.97
CA PRO A 55 -2.35 -19.44 16.84
C PRO A 55 -1.96 -19.13 15.39
N SER A 56 -2.45 -19.92 14.43
CA SER A 56 -2.22 -19.70 13.00
C SER A 56 -2.90 -18.41 12.51
N ARG A 57 -4.12 -18.14 12.96
CA ARG A 57 -4.89 -16.94 12.63
C ARG A 57 -4.29 -15.70 13.28
N GLU A 58 -3.82 -15.80 14.51
CA GLU A 58 -3.16 -14.66 15.16
C GLU A 58 -1.86 -14.29 14.44
N ARG A 59 -1.09 -15.28 13.99
CA ARG A 59 0.11 -15.05 13.18
C ARG A 59 -0.21 -14.42 11.83
N GLU A 60 -1.26 -14.89 11.15
CA GLU A 60 -1.75 -14.31 9.89
C GLU A 60 -2.10 -12.83 10.05
N ARG A 61 -2.90 -12.48 11.06
CA ARG A 61 -3.30 -11.10 11.35
C ARG A 61 -2.12 -10.20 11.67
N LYS A 62 -1.18 -10.69 12.49
CA LYS A 62 0.07 -9.97 12.77
C LYS A 62 0.85 -9.66 11.51
N ASN A 63 0.93 -10.60 10.57
CA ASN A 63 1.64 -10.39 9.31
C ASN A 63 0.96 -9.32 8.44
N ILE A 64 -0.38 -9.35 8.31
CA ILE A 64 -1.16 -8.35 7.58
C ILE A 64 -0.92 -6.94 8.17
N ASN A 65 -1.07 -6.81 9.48
CA ASN A 65 -0.89 -5.53 10.16
C ASN A 65 0.56 -5.06 10.12
N GLN A 66 1.53 -5.97 10.14
CA GLN A 66 2.95 -5.63 9.98
C GLN A 66 3.24 -5.02 8.61
N SER A 67 2.68 -5.56 7.51
CA SER A 67 2.85 -4.97 6.18
C SER A 67 2.21 -3.59 6.07
N LEU A 68 1.00 -3.40 6.60
CA LEU A 68 0.30 -2.11 6.59
C LEU A 68 0.99 -1.06 7.47
N LEU A 69 1.46 -1.45 8.66
CA LEU A 69 2.23 -0.57 9.54
C LEU A 69 3.53 -0.12 8.89
N THR A 70 4.24 -1.05 8.25
CA THR A 70 5.49 -0.73 7.52
C THR A 70 5.21 0.23 6.37
N LEU A 71 4.11 0.01 5.64
CA LEU A 71 3.67 0.91 4.56
C LEU A 71 3.39 2.32 5.07
N GLY A 72 2.69 2.46 6.20
CA GLY A 72 2.46 3.76 6.86
C GLY A 72 3.76 4.44 7.28
N ARG A 73 4.71 3.70 7.88
CA ARG A 73 6.03 4.24 8.25
C ARG A 73 6.79 4.78 7.03
N VAL A 74 6.75 4.07 5.90
CA VAL A 74 7.37 4.51 4.65
C VAL A 74 6.76 5.84 4.18
N ILE A 75 5.43 5.94 4.15
CA ILE A 75 4.73 7.16 3.71
C ILE A 75 5.07 8.36 4.60
N THR A 76 5.00 8.18 5.92
CA THR A 76 5.29 9.26 6.87
C THR A 76 6.73 9.78 6.72
N LEU A 77 7.71 8.88 6.55
CA LEU A 77 9.10 9.27 6.35
C LEU A 77 9.32 9.97 5.00
N LEU A 78 8.64 9.53 3.95
CA LEU A 78 8.69 10.19 2.65
C LEU A 78 8.10 11.61 2.72
N LYS A 79 6.94 11.76 3.37
CA LYS A 79 6.29 13.05 3.59
C LYS A 79 7.17 14.02 4.39
N ALA A 80 7.92 13.52 5.37
CA ALA A 80 8.86 14.30 6.17
C ALA A 80 10.15 14.70 5.41
N GLY A 81 10.28 14.33 4.12
CA GLY A 81 11.45 14.59 3.30
C GLY A 81 12.65 13.69 3.65
N GLY A 82 12.42 12.52 4.27
CA GLY A 82 13.48 11.65 4.76
C GLY A 82 14.52 11.30 3.69
N LYS A 83 14.11 11.07 2.44
CA LYS A 83 15.06 10.84 1.33
C LYS A 83 16.01 12.01 1.09
N ALA A 84 15.50 13.24 1.09
CA ALA A 84 16.32 14.43 0.90
C ALA A 84 17.25 14.69 2.10
N LYS A 85 16.84 14.24 3.30
CA LYS A 85 17.62 14.31 4.53
C LYS A 85 18.63 13.15 4.70
N GLY A 86 18.69 12.21 3.75
CA GLY A 86 19.56 11.03 3.84
C GLY A 86 19.08 9.96 4.84
N GLU A 87 17.83 10.04 5.30
CA GLU A 87 17.23 9.04 6.19
C GLU A 87 16.94 7.75 5.43
N ARG A 88 17.20 6.61 6.09
CA ARG A 88 16.89 5.29 5.54
C ARG A 88 15.39 5.04 5.58
N ILE A 89 14.75 5.01 4.41
CA ILE A 89 13.35 4.59 4.28
C ILE A 89 13.24 3.05 4.41
N PRO A 90 12.38 2.53 5.30
CA PRO A 90 12.32 1.10 5.66
C PRO A 90 11.60 0.22 4.62
N TYR A 91 11.85 0.40 3.32
CA TYR A 91 11.21 -0.41 2.27
C TYR A 91 11.47 -1.91 2.43
N ARG A 92 12.59 -2.29 3.05
CA ARG A 92 13.01 -3.69 3.22
C ARG A 92 12.28 -4.43 4.35
N ASP A 93 11.60 -3.69 5.22
CA ASP A 93 10.96 -4.25 6.42
C ASP A 93 9.67 -5.02 6.06
N SER A 94 9.13 -4.83 4.84
CA SER A 94 8.02 -5.61 4.29
C SER A 94 8.25 -5.90 2.80
N LYS A 95 7.85 -7.10 2.36
CA LYS A 95 7.89 -7.46 0.93
C LYS A 95 7.02 -6.52 0.09
N LEU A 96 5.87 -6.10 0.64
CA LEU A 96 4.95 -5.17 -0.02
C LEU A 96 5.63 -3.82 -0.30
N THR A 97 6.23 -3.20 0.72
CA THR A 97 6.92 -1.90 0.56
C THR A 97 8.14 -2.00 -0.33
N ARG A 98 8.79 -3.16 -0.37
CA ARG A 98 9.93 -3.42 -1.26
C ARG A 98 9.49 -3.51 -2.73
N LEU A 99 8.36 -4.15 -3.00
CA LEU A 99 7.75 -4.20 -4.34
C LEU A 99 7.27 -2.82 -4.80
N LEU A 100 6.71 -2.04 -3.89
CA LEU A 100 6.15 -0.71 -4.17
C LEU A 100 7.15 0.44 -4.02
N GLN A 101 8.44 0.16 -3.88
CA GLN A 101 9.46 1.20 -3.68
C GLN A 101 9.51 2.21 -4.84
N GLU A 102 9.27 1.78 -6.08
CA GLU A 102 9.16 2.69 -7.23
C GLU A 102 7.86 3.51 -7.22
N SER A 103 6.78 2.96 -6.68
CA SER A 103 5.47 3.61 -6.55
C SER A 103 5.43 4.64 -5.41
N LEU A 104 6.20 4.42 -4.34
CA LEU A 104 6.17 5.24 -3.13
C LEU A 104 7.42 6.11 -3.06
N GLY A 105 7.32 7.37 -3.50
CA GLY A 105 8.44 8.32 -3.53
C GLY A 105 9.50 8.01 -4.61
N GLY A 106 9.13 7.24 -5.64
CA GLY A 106 9.96 6.96 -6.81
C GLY A 106 9.51 7.74 -8.04
N ARG A 107 9.63 7.15 -9.23
CA ARG A 107 9.30 7.78 -10.53
C ARG A 107 7.99 7.27 -11.13
N CYS A 108 7.03 6.89 -10.29
CA CYS A 108 5.72 6.42 -10.71
C CYS A 108 4.65 7.42 -10.28
N LYS A 109 3.65 7.64 -11.13
CA LYS A 109 2.43 8.34 -10.71
C LYS A 109 1.59 7.35 -9.90
N THR A 110 1.29 7.71 -8.67
CA THR A 110 0.59 6.84 -7.73
C THR A 110 -0.68 7.51 -7.23
N CYS A 111 -1.78 6.76 -7.24
CA CYS A 111 -3.05 7.16 -6.64
C CYS A 111 -3.35 6.21 -5.48
N VAL A 112 -3.83 6.75 -4.36
CA VAL A 112 -4.26 5.99 -3.19
C VAL A 112 -5.76 6.15 -3.05
N ILE A 113 -6.48 5.03 -2.94
CA ILE A 113 -7.92 5.01 -2.73
C ILE A 113 -8.18 4.69 -1.25
N ALA A 114 -8.79 5.63 -0.54
CA ALA A 114 -9.18 5.45 0.85
C ALA A 114 -10.60 4.89 0.92
N THR A 115 -10.73 3.59 1.20
CA THR A 115 -12.03 2.93 1.40
C THR A 115 -12.39 2.97 2.88
N VAL A 116 -13.49 3.66 3.20
CA VAL A 116 -13.94 3.85 4.59
C VAL A 116 -15.38 3.41 4.78
N SER A 117 -15.75 3.12 6.03
CA SER A 117 -17.11 2.76 6.40
C SER A 117 -17.89 4.00 6.85
N PRO A 118 -19.15 4.19 6.40
CA PRO A 118 -20.01 5.27 6.88
C PRO A 118 -20.62 4.97 8.27
N SER A 119 -20.38 3.79 8.85
CA SER A 119 -20.96 3.39 10.13
C SER A 119 -20.33 4.14 11.30
N ILE A 120 -21.17 4.57 12.24
CA ILE A 120 -20.72 5.17 13.51
C ILE A 120 -19.82 4.23 14.32
N MET A 121 -20.04 2.92 14.19
CA MET A 121 -19.22 1.89 14.85
C MET A 121 -17.80 1.78 14.29
N SER A 122 -17.51 2.46 13.17
CA SER A 122 -16.23 2.41 12.47
C SER A 122 -15.50 3.74 12.47
N VAL A 123 -15.93 4.73 13.27
CA VAL A 123 -15.35 6.10 13.28
C VAL A 123 -13.85 6.08 13.51
N ASP A 124 -13.35 5.31 14.47
CA ASP A 124 -11.91 5.25 14.79
C ASP A 124 -11.08 4.68 13.63
N GLU A 125 -11.58 3.63 12.97
CA GLU A 125 -10.93 2.99 11.83
C GLU A 125 -10.98 3.91 10.59
N THR A 126 -12.11 4.59 10.38
CA THR A 126 -12.29 5.59 9.32
C THR A 126 -11.32 6.76 9.53
N LEU A 127 -11.20 7.29 10.75
CA LEU A 127 -10.26 8.37 11.08
C LEU A 127 -8.81 7.93 10.81
N SER A 128 -8.44 6.72 11.23
CA SER A 128 -7.10 6.16 11.00
C SER A 128 -6.79 6.06 9.50
N THR A 129 -7.76 5.62 8.69
CA THR A 129 -7.63 5.53 7.23
C THR A 129 -7.50 6.91 6.57
N LEU A 130 -8.26 7.90 7.02
CA LEU A 130 -8.19 9.27 6.51
C LEU A 130 -6.88 9.96 6.87
N GLN A 131 -6.36 9.77 8.09
CA GLN A 131 -5.05 10.28 8.49
C GLN A 131 -3.94 9.69 7.63
N TYR A 132 -4.02 8.39 7.33
CA TYR A 132 -3.09 7.73 6.43
C TYR A 132 -3.17 8.30 5.01
N ALA A 133 -4.38 8.47 4.46
CA ALA A 133 -4.58 9.06 3.14
C ALA A 133 -4.01 10.48 3.06
N GLN A 134 -4.22 11.28 4.10
CA GLN A 134 -3.67 12.63 4.20
C GLN A 134 -2.14 12.64 4.23
N ALA A 135 -1.51 11.70 4.95
CA ALA A 135 -0.05 11.56 4.98
C ALA A 135 0.53 11.18 3.60
N ALA A 136 -0.24 10.45 2.78
CA ALA A 136 0.15 10.04 1.44
C ALA A 136 0.04 11.17 0.39
N VAL A 137 -0.55 12.31 0.71
CA VAL A 137 -0.66 13.43 -0.24
C VAL A 137 0.72 14.04 -0.49
N GLY A 138 1.13 14.13 -1.75
CA GLY A 138 2.35 14.85 -2.16
C GLY A 138 3.66 14.14 -1.83
N ILE A 139 3.64 12.81 -1.71
CA ILE A 139 4.85 11.96 -1.67
C ILE A 139 5.25 11.46 -3.06
#